data_AF-A0A0A0K4A0-F1
#
_entry.id   AF-A0A0A0K4A0-F1
#
_cell.length_a   1.000
_cell.length_b   1.000
_cell.length_c   1.000
_cell.angle_alpha   90.00
_cell.angle_beta   90.00
_cell.angle_gamma   90.00
#
_symmetry.space_group_name_H-M   'P 1'
#
loop_
_entity.id
_entity.type
_entity.pdbx_description
1 polymer ?
#
loop_
_entity_poly.entity_id
_entity_poly.type
_entity_poly.pdbx_seq_one_letter_code
_entity_poly.pdbx_strand_id
1 'polypeptide(L)'
;MKNGANNDQVSNEVVISEIKPNHWGDTVISIKSKLEQLPVVNKECKIYRVPKLLCQMKKTTYVPQVISIGPFHHGSKDLNATEPYKLQGLRNFLRRLDNHKEKSLEELVKIARSWIEEARSCYVDPIDMDDYEFVKMMLVDGCFIVEFFILVYSQYTTSNDHKFPQIDPNAGLLFYQGIIPDMYFDLLKLENQLPFFILQRLFELMPKENNPKSLIPRE
;
A
#
# COMPACT_ATOMS: atom_id res chain seq x y z
N MET A 1 104.50 -5.24 20.20
CA MET A 1 103.81 -4.28 19.32
C MET A 1 102.48 -4.93 18.94
N LYS A 2 101.39 -4.47 19.56
CA LYS A 2 100.30 -3.64 18.97
C LYS A 2 99.56 -4.38 17.84
N ASN A 3 98.24 -4.39 17.70
CA ASN A 3 97.03 -3.96 18.43
C ASN A 3 95.92 -4.22 17.39
N GLY A 4 94.66 -4.42 17.81
CA GLY A 4 93.53 -4.09 16.94
C GLY A 4 92.37 -5.07 17.00
N ALA A 5 91.41 -4.76 17.86
CA ALA A 5 90.06 -5.29 17.84
C ALA A 5 89.30 -4.87 16.56
N ASN A 6 88.29 -5.65 16.17
CA ASN A 6 86.97 -5.07 15.95
C ASN A 6 85.86 -6.12 16.04
N ASN A 7 84.88 -5.78 16.88
CA ASN A 7 83.51 -6.29 16.88
C ASN A 7 82.81 -5.91 15.57
N ASP A 8 81.88 -6.74 15.12
CA ASP A 8 80.62 -6.40 14.44
C ASP A 8 79.77 -7.69 14.47
N GLN A 9 78.83 -7.90 15.39
CA GLN A 9 77.49 -7.34 15.49
C GLN A 9 76.49 -7.96 14.49
N VAL A 10 75.73 -8.93 15.02
CA VAL A 10 74.28 -9.18 14.84
C VAL A 10 73.73 -9.36 13.42
N SER A 11 73.04 -10.49 13.21
CA SER A 11 71.69 -10.50 12.63
C SER A 11 70.99 -11.81 13.01
N ASN A 12 70.33 -11.82 14.16
CA ASN A 12 69.19 -12.71 14.39
C ASN A 12 68.08 -12.24 13.46
N GLU A 13 67.90 -12.89 12.30
CA GLU A 13 66.69 -12.74 11.52
C GLU A 13 65.53 -13.37 12.31
N VAL A 14 64.82 -12.52 13.06
CA VAL A 14 63.46 -12.79 13.47
C VAL A 14 62.64 -12.88 12.19
N VAL A 15 62.30 -14.10 11.79
CA VAL A 15 61.27 -14.36 10.79
C VAL A 15 59.97 -13.78 11.36
N ILE A 16 59.62 -12.57 10.94
CA ILE A 16 58.30 -12.00 11.18
C ILE A 16 57.37 -12.84 10.32
N SER A 17 56.72 -13.83 10.93
CA SER A 17 55.60 -14.51 10.32
C SER A 17 54.56 -13.44 10.02
N GLU A 18 54.33 -13.16 8.75
CA GLU A 18 53.25 -12.30 8.27
C GLU A 18 51.95 -12.74 8.97
N ILE A 19 51.49 -11.91 9.92
CA ILE A 19 50.21 -12.08 10.56
C ILE A 19 49.18 -11.83 9.45
N LYS A 20 48.66 -12.91 8.88
CA LYS A 20 47.55 -12.82 7.93
C LYS A 20 46.43 -12.02 8.60
N PRO A 21 45.93 -10.94 7.98
CA PRO A 21 44.86 -10.15 8.56
C PRO A 21 43.69 -11.08 8.88
N ASN A 22 43.24 -11.03 10.13
CA ASN A 22 42.27 -11.97 10.68
C ASN A 22 40.88 -11.69 10.07
N HIS A 23 40.62 -12.25 8.89
CA HIS A 23 39.40 -12.08 8.09
C HIS A 23 38.10 -12.37 8.87
N TRP A 24 38.24 -13.13 9.96
CA TRP A 24 37.14 -13.46 10.87
C TRP A 24 36.64 -12.24 11.63
N GLY A 25 37.52 -11.28 11.96
CA GLY A 25 37.15 -10.01 12.59
C GLY A 25 36.23 -9.18 11.70
N ASP A 26 36.60 -9.03 10.43
CA ASP A 26 35.80 -8.30 9.44
C ASP A 26 34.45 -8.97 9.20
N THR A 27 34.43 -10.31 9.17
CA THR A 27 33.20 -11.09 9.05
C THR A 27 32.27 -10.88 10.25
N VAL A 28 32.81 -10.87 11.47
CA VAL A 28 32.03 -10.59 12.69
C VAL A 28 31.48 -9.16 12.70
N ILE A 29 32.27 -8.17 12.30
CA ILE A 29 31.82 -6.77 12.20
C ILE A 29 30.71 -6.64 11.17
N SER A 30 30.86 -7.29 10.00
CA SER A 30 29.84 -7.31 8.95
C SER A 30 28.52 -7.93 9.43
N ILE A 31 28.58 -9.06 10.14
CA ILE A 31 27.41 -9.73 10.69
C ILE A 31 26.73 -8.85 11.76
N LYS A 32 27.49 -8.27 12.69
CA LYS A 32 26.95 -7.36 13.72
C LYS A 32 26.25 -6.15 13.10
N SER A 33 26.87 -5.54 12.10
CA SER A 33 26.27 -4.40 11.38
C SER A 33 24.95 -4.80 10.70
N LYS A 34 24.87 -5.99 10.09
CA LYS A 34 23.62 -6.52 9.51
C LYS A 34 22.56 -6.82 10.57
N LEU A 35 22.96 -7.32 11.74
CA LEU A 35 22.05 -7.61 12.86
C LEU A 35 21.46 -6.32 13.46
N GLU A 36 22.26 -5.27 13.57
CA GLU A 36 21.81 -3.94 14.03
C GLU A 36 20.89 -3.25 13.01
N GLN A 37 21.01 -3.60 11.73
CA GLN A 37 20.14 -3.12 10.65
C GLN A 37 18.90 -4.01 10.43
N LEU A 38 18.68 -5.04 11.25
CA LEU A 38 17.47 -5.85 11.12
C LEU A 38 16.25 -4.95 11.35
N PRO A 39 15.24 -5.03 10.47
CA PRO A 39 14.02 -4.27 10.67
C PRO A 39 13.40 -4.70 12.01
N VAL A 40 13.10 -3.73 12.86
CA VAL A 40 12.30 -3.97 14.06
C VAL A 40 11.00 -4.63 13.60
N VAL A 41 10.66 -5.79 14.16
CA VAL A 41 9.38 -6.44 13.89
C VAL A 41 8.29 -5.51 14.39
N ASN A 42 7.75 -4.71 13.48
CA ASN A 42 6.69 -3.78 13.80
C ASN A 42 5.44 -4.63 14.14
N LYS A 43 4.90 -4.44 15.34
CA LYS A 43 3.67 -5.12 15.79
C LYS A 43 2.42 -4.59 15.07
N GLU A 44 2.54 -3.49 14.34
CA GLU A 44 1.49 -2.95 13.49
C GLU A 44 1.32 -3.81 12.24
N CYS A 45 0.06 -4.06 11.85
CA CYS A 45 -0.28 -4.77 10.62
C CYS A 45 0.36 -4.06 9.41
N LYS A 46 1.19 -4.79 8.65
CA LYS A 46 1.80 -4.29 7.41
C LYS A 46 1.23 -5.00 6.18
N ILE A 47 1.21 -4.31 5.06
CA ILE A 47 0.89 -4.82 3.74
C ILE A 47 2.20 -5.33 3.14
N TYR A 48 2.25 -6.64 2.90
CA TYR A 48 3.42 -7.35 2.39
C TYR A 48 3.28 -7.62 0.89
N ARG A 49 4.40 -7.62 0.17
CA ARG A 49 4.46 -8.31 -1.12
C ARG A 49 4.44 -9.81 -0.90
N VAL A 50 3.74 -10.50 -1.77
CA VAL A 50 3.70 -11.95 -1.81
C VAL A 50 5.06 -12.45 -2.34
N PRO A 51 5.69 -13.43 -1.66
CA PRO A 51 6.92 -14.03 -2.15
C PRO A 51 6.80 -14.49 -3.60
N LYS A 52 7.79 -14.14 -4.43
CA LYS A 52 7.80 -14.45 -5.88
C LYS A 52 7.49 -15.93 -6.19
N LEU A 53 7.98 -16.84 -5.36
CA LEU A 53 7.74 -18.27 -5.48
C LEU A 53 6.23 -18.62 -5.44
N LEU A 54 5.49 -18.03 -4.50
CA LEU A 54 4.05 -18.25 -4.37
C LEU A 54 3.28 -17.65 -5.56
N CYS A 55 3.66 -16.45 -5.98
CA CYS A 55 3.11 -15.81 -7.17
C CYS A 55 3.31 -16.66 -8.44
N GLN A 56 4.47 -17.30 -8.60
CA GLN A 56 4.76 -18.16 -9.75
C GLN A 56 3.96 -19.46 -9.74
N MET A 57 3.69 -20.03 -8.56
CA MET A 57 2.90 -21.26 -8.43
C MET A 57 1.44 -21.05 -8.82
N LYS A 58 0.83 -19.91 -8.45
CA LYS A 58 -0.56 -19.62 -8.78
C LYS A 58 -0.83 -18.13 -8.96
N LYS A 59 -0.40 -17.60 -10.12
CA LYS A 59 -0.45 -16.15 -10.43
C LYS A 59 -1.82 -15.52 -10.23
N THR A 60 -2.90 -16.19 -10.65
CA THR A 60 -4.27 -15.66 -10.56
C THR A 60 -4.79 -15.47 -9.14
N THR A 61 -4.18 -16.15 -8.15
CA THR A 61 -4.54 -16.00 -6.73
C THR A 61 -3.95 -14.73 -6.11
N TYR A 62 -2.82 -14.25 -6.62
CA TYR A 62 -2.08 -13.15 -5.98
C TYR A 62 -2.11 -11.86 -6.79
N VAL A 63 -2.18 -11.94 -8.12
CA VAL A 63 -2.20 -10.78 -9.02
C VAL A 63 -3.64 -10.39 -9.35
N PRO A 64 -4.07 -9.11 -9.22
CA PRO A 64 -5.41 -8.67 -9.61
C PRO A 64 -5.68 -8.94 -11.10
N GLN A 65 -6.93 -9.26 -11.43
CA GLN A 65 -7.35 -9.66 -12.78
C GLN A 65 -8.28 -8.65 -13.44
N VAL A 66 -8.96 -7.83 -12.65
CA VAL A 66 -9.99 -6.88 -13.08
C VAL A 66 -9.70 -5.48 -12.58
N ILE A 67 -9.32 -5.30 -11.31
CA ILE A 67 -9.11 -3.98 -10.73
C ILE A 67 -7.87 -3.90 -9.83
N SER A 68 -7.00 -2.94 -10.14
CA SER A 68 -5.84 -2.61 -9.31
C SER A 68 -6.17 -1.55 -8.28
N ILE A 69 -5.77 -1.83 -7.04
CA ILE A 69 -5.88 -0.99 -5.85
C ILE A 69 -4.51 -0.92 -5.19
N GLY A 70 -4.13 0.28 -4.77
CA GLY A 70 -2.90 0.47 -4.03
C GLY A 70 -1.66 0.47 -4.93
N PRO A 71 -0.48 0.69 -4.35
CA PRO A 71 0.73 1.00 -5.09
C PRO A 71 1.39 -0.19 -5.79
N PHE A 72 1.19 -1.43 -5.32
CA PHE A 72 1.93 -2.59 -5.87
C PHE A 72 1.45 -3.02 -7.27
N HIS A 73 0.21 -2.71 -7.63
CA HIS A 73 -0.35 -2.98 -8.95
C HIS A 73 -0.81 -1.70 -9.69
N HIS A 74 -0.44 -0.52 -9.18
CA HIS A 74 -0.84 0.75 -9.76
C HIS A 74 -0.32 0.90 -11.20
N GLY A 75 -1.17 1.39 -12.11
CA GLY A 75 -0.80 1.62 -13.50
C GLY A 75 -0.57 0.35 -14.32
N SER A 76 -1.03 -0.82 -13.85
CA SER A 76 -0.97 -2.07 -14.61
C SER A 76 -1.74 -1.92 -15.93
N LYS A 77 -1.03 -2.03 -17.06
CA LYS A 77 -1.59 -1.82 -18.40
C LYS A 77 -2.78 -2.75 -18.68
N ASP A 78 -2.74 -3.95 -18.13
CA ASP A 78 -3.77 -4.98 -18.32
C ASP A 78 -5.09 -4.63 -17.61
N LEU A 79 -5.08 -3.67 -16.68
CA LEU A 79 -6.23 -3.29 -15.84
C LEU A 79 -6.77 -1.89 -16.15
N ASN A 80 -6.22 -1.20 -17.16
CA ASN A 80 -6.64 0.16 -17.54
C ASN A 80 -8.13 0.26 -17.92
N ALA A 81 -8.74 -0.82 -18.38
CA ALA A 81 -10.15 -0.86 -18.75
C ALA A 81 -11.10 -0.54 -17.57
N THR A 82 -10.65 -0.73 -16.33
CA THR A 82 -11.47 -0.49 -15.13
C THR A 82 -11.16 0.80 -14.37
N GLU A 83 -10.10 1.52 -14.75
CA GLU A 83 -9.76 2.84 -14.21
C GLU A 83 -10.91 3.86 -14.31
N PRO A 84 -11.70 3.93 -15.40
CA PRO A 84 -12.86 4.81 -15.46
C PRO A 84 -13.91 4.55 -14.36
N TYR A 85 -14.06 3.30 -13.91
CA TYR A 85 -14.98 2.97 -12.82
C TYR A 85 -14.47 3.46 -11.46
N LYS A 86 -13.15 3.50 -11.25
CA LYS A 86 -12.57 4.10 -10.04
C LYS A 86 -12.80 5.61 -10.00
N LEU A 87 -12.61 6.29 -11.14
CA LEU A 87 -12.93 7.71 -11.27
C LEU A 87 -14.42 8.00 -11.08
N GLN A 88 -15.29 7.10 -11.56
CA GLN A 88 -16.73 7.20 -11.28
C GLN A 88 -17.02 7.02 -9.78
N GLY A 89 -16.32 6.12 -9.09
CA GLY A 89 -16.36 5.98 -7.64
C GLY A 89 -15.98 7.28 -6.92
N LEU A 90 -14.87 7.91 -7.29
CA LEU A 90 -14.49 9.22 -6.77
C LEU A 90 -15.57 10.29 -7.03
N ARG A 91 -16.12 10.34 -8.25
CA ARG A 91 -17.21 11.26 -8.60
C ARG A 91 -18.44 11.04 -7.74
N ASN A 92 -18.78 9.78 -7.47
CA ASN A 92 -19.91 9.37 -6.63
C ASN A 92 -19.69 9.78 -5.18
N PHE A 93 -18.49 9.54 -4.65
CA PHE A 93 -18.08 9.98 -3.32
C PHE A 93 -18.21 11.50 -3.16
N LEU A 94 -17.70 12.27 -4.13
CA LEU A 94 -17.79 13.74 -4.13
C LEU A 94 -19.25 14.23 -4.12
N ARG A 95 -20.16 13.57 -4.85
CA ARG A 95 -21.60 13.89 -4.84
C ARG A 95 -22.22 13.66 -3.46
N ARG A 96 -21.75 12.66 -2.71
CA ARG A 96 -22.22 12.41 -1.32
C ARG A 96 -21.68 13.43 -0.34
N LEU A 97 -20.45 13.90 -0.54
CA LEU A 97 -19.76 14.78 0.40
C LEU A 97 -20.44 16.15 0.50
N ASP A 98 -20.86 16.73 -0.64
CA ASP A 98 -21.63 17.97 -0.64
C ASP A 98 -22.35 18.12 -1.97
N ASN A 99 -23.60 18.58 -1.97
CA ASN A 99 -24.40 18.79 -3.20
C ASN A 99 -23.78 19.91 -4.09
N HIS A 100 -22.73 19.57 -4.85
CA HIS A 100 -22.13 20.34 -5.95
C HIS A 100 -21.19 21.51 -5.60
N LYS A 101 -20.04 21.27 -4.94
CA LYS A 101 -18.94 22.25 -4.89
C LYS A 101 -17.60 21.63 -5.23
N GLU A 102 -16.88 22.23 -6.19
CA GLU A 102 -15.48 21.89 -6.53
C GLU A 102 -14.59 21.86 -5.29
N LYS A 103 -14.81 22.80 -4.34
CA LYS A 103 -14.12 22.92 -3.04
C LYS A 103 -13.94 21.60 -2.29
N SER A 104 -14.83 20.62 -2.48
CA SER A 104 -14.77 19.30 -1.86
C SER A 104 -13.55 18.47 -2.31
N LEU A 105 -13.10 18.61 -3.56
CA LEU A 105 -11.95 17.85 -4.06
C LEU A 105 -10.63 18.44 -3.57
N GLU A 106 -10.45 19.77 -3.60
CA GLU A 106 -9.23 20.38 -3.06
C GLU A 106 -9.07 20.13 -1.56
N GLU A 107 -10.18 20.15 -0.82
CA GLU A 107 -10.21 19.79 0.60
C GLU A 107 -9.83 18.33 0.81
N LEU A 108 -10.37 17.39 0.03
CA LEU A 108 -9.98 15.98 0.09
C LEU A 108 -8.50 15.77 -0.21
N VAL A 109 -7.95 16.43 -1.24
CA VAL A 109 -6.51 16.38 -1.54
C VAL A 109 -5.70 16.92 -0.37
N LYS A 110 -6.11 18.03 0.22
CA LYS A 110 -5.44 18.61 1.40
C LYS A 110 -5.46 17.66 2.60
N ILE A 111 -6.59 17.00 2.85
CA ILE A 111 -6.73 16.01 3.92
C ILE A 111 -5.83 14.80 3.63
N ALA A 112 -5.90 14.22 2.43
CA ALA A 112 -5.14 13.03 2.06
C ALA A 112 -3.62 13.24 2.07
N ARG A 113 -3.14 14.47 1.82
CA ARG A 113 -1.72 14.82 2.00
C ARG A 113 -1.24 14.58 3.43
N SER A 114 -2.08 14.76 4.44
CA SER A 114 -1.72 14.50 5.84
C SER A 114 -1.58 13.01 6.16
N TRP A 115 -2.00 12.12 5.26
CA TRP A 115 -1.99 10.66 5.45
C TRP A 115 -0.76 9.97 4.86
N ILE A 116 0.08 10.69 4.08
CA ILE A 116 1.17 10.10 3.29
C ILE A 116 2.11 9.26 4.15
N GLU A 117 2.66 9.82 5.23
CA GLU A 117 3.62 9.13 6.08
C GLU A 117 3.03 7.88 6.73
N GLU A 118 1.82 8.00 7.29
CA GLU A 118 1.10 6.89 7.91
C GLU A 118 0.79 5.80 6.89
N ALA A 119 0.29 6.17 5.70
CA ALA A 119 -0.04 5.24 4.63
C ALA A 119 1.20 4.52 4.10
N ARG A 120 2.31 5.23 3.87
CA ARG A 120 3.58 4.63 3.45
C ARG A 120 4.12 3.67 4.51
N SER A 121 3.99 4.03 5.79
CA SER A 121 4.44 3.18 6.90
C SER A 121 3.69 1.85 6.96
N CYS A 122 2.48 1.75 6.39
CA CYS A 122 1.72 0.51 6.34
C CYS A 122 2.29 -0.52 5.35
N TYR A 123 3.16 -0.14 4.41
CA TYR A 123 3.77 -1.07 3.46
C TYR A 123 5.15 -1.51 3.96
N VAL A 124 5.45 -2.81 3.84
CA VAL A 124 6.78 -3.33 4.20
C VAL A 124 7.84 -2.90 3.20
N ASP A 125 7.50 -2.99 1.92
CA ASP A 125 8.39 -2.58 0.85
C ASP A 125 8.24 -1.08 0.58
N PRO A 126 9.34 -0.37 0.28
CA PRO A 126 9.28 1.04 -0.06
C PRO A 126 8.41 1.25 -1.32
N ILE A 127 7.62 2.32 -1.29
CA ILE A 127 6.76 2.71 -2.40
C ILE A 127 7.48 3.73 -3.28
N ASP A 128 7.91 3.28 -4.46
CA ASP A 128 8.53 4.10 -5.51
C ASP A 128 7.46 4.85 -6.32
N MET A 129 6.84 5.82 -5.67
CA MET A 129 5.81 6.70 -6.22
C MET A 129 5.96 8.05 -5.53
N ASP A 130 5.92 9.14 -6.28
CA ASP A 130 5.94 10.47 -5.67
C ASP A 130 4.66 10.76 -4.87
N ASP A 131 4.70 11.77 -4.01
CA ASP A 131 3.58 12.09 -3.12
C ASP A 131 2.31 12.54 -3.86
N TYR A 132 2.46 13.15 -5.04
CA TYR A 132 1.31 13.62 -5.83
C TYR A 132 0.56 12.43 -6.41
N GLU A 133 1.26 11.49 -7.02
CA GLU A 133 0.67 10.26 -7.53
C GLU A 133 0.16 9.37 -6.40
N PHE A 134 0.86 9.33 -5.28
CA PHE A 134 0.43 8.54 -4.13
C PHE A 134 -0.89 9.06 -3.54
N VAL A 135 -1.04 10.38 -3.37
CA VAL A 135 -2.31 10.98 -2.93
C VAL A 135 -3.43 10.74 -3.94
N LYS A 136 -3.14 10.89 -5.24
CA LYS A 136 -4.12 10.63 -6.30
C LYS A 136 -4.61 9.19 -6.24
N MET A 137 -3.69 8.24 -6.14
CA MET A 137 -4.00 6.82 -6.01
C MET A 137 -4.84 6.55 -4.76
N MET A 138 -4.43 7.04 -3.58
CA MET A 138 -5.18 6.85 -2.34
C MET A 138 -6.63 7.34 -2.44
N LEU A 139 -6.85 8.50 -3.06
CA LEU A 139 -8.19 9.08 -3.20
C LEU A 139 -9.02 8.34 -4.25
N VAL A 140 -8.48 8.07 -5.44
CA VAL A 140 -9.20 7.39 -6.52
C VAL A 140 -9.58 5.97 -6.10
N ASP A 141 -8.62 5.21 -5.58
CA ASP A 141 -8.82 3.82 -5.16
C ASP A 141 -9.66 3.74 -3.88
N GLY A 142 -9.41 4.62 -2.90
CA GLY A 142 -10.13 4.63 -1.63
C GLY A 142 -11.59 5.02 -1.79
N CYS A 143 -11.89 6.08 -2.54
CA CYS A 143 -13.27 6.50 -2.79
C CYS A 143 -14.02 5.44 -3.60
N PHE A 144 -13.36 4.80 -4.57
CA PHE A 144 -13.93 3.67 -5.28
C PHE A 144 -14.34 2.54 -4.34
N ILE A 145 -13.44 2.10 -3.44
CA ILE A 145 -13.74 1.01 -2.51
C ILE A 145 -14.91 1.36 -1.60
N VAL A 146 -14.94 2.57 -1.04
CA VAL A 146 -16.02 3.01 -0.16
C VAL A 146 -17.36 2.99 -0.91
N GLU A 147 -17.43 3.57 -2.12
CA GLU A 147 -18.66 3.53 -2.94
C GLU A 147 -19.03 2.11 -3.37
N PHE A 148 -18.05 1.26 -3.67
CA PHE A 148 -18.28 -0.13 -4.02
C PHE A 148 -18.89 -0.90 -2.85
N PHE A 149 -18.41 -0.70 -1.62
CA PHE A 149 -19.02 -1.33 -0.44
C PHE A 149 -20.42 -0.80 -0.15
N ILE A 150 -20.67 0.50 -0.30
CA ILE A 150 -22.03 1.07 -0.19
C ILE A 150 -22.97 0.43 -1.21
N LEU A 151 -22.53 0.30 -2.46
CA LEU A 151 -23.28 -0.36 -3.53
C LEU A 151 -23.63 -1.80 -3.17
N VAL A 152 -22.62 -2.60 -2.84
CA VAL A 152 -22.79 -4.03 -2.52
C VAL A 152 -23.73 -4.17 -1.33
N TYR A 153 -23.55 -3.40 -0.26
CA TYR A 153 -24.44 -3.40 0.90
C TYR A 153 -25.89 -2.98 0.55
N SER A 154 -26.07 -1.96 -0.29
CA SER A 154 -27.39 -1.49 -0.72
C SER A 154 -28.15 -2.53 -1.57
N GLN A 155 -27.46 -3.41 -2.29
CA GLN A 155 -28.08 -4.50 -3.05
C GLN A 155 -28.58 -5.62 -2.13
N TYR A 156 -27.93 -5.83 -0.99
CA TYR A 156 -28.33 -6.83 0.00
C TYR A 156 -29.44 -6.35 0.96
N THR A 157 -29.74 -5.06 1.00
CA THR A 157 -30.76 -4.46 1.86
C THR A 157 -31.97 -4.01 1.02
N THR A 158 -33.20 -4.37 1.42
CA THR A 158 -34.45 -4.04 0.69
C THR A 158 -34.86 -2.56 0.77
N SER A 159 -33.91 -1.67 1.02
CA SER A 159 -34.12 -0.22 1.07
C SER A 159 -34.13 0.36 -0.35
N ASN A 160 -35.23 1.00 -0.73
CA ASN A 160 -35.45 1.70 -2.02
C ASN A 160 -34.45 2.85 -2.33
N ASP A 161 -33.39 3.03 -1.52
CA ASP A 161 -32.28 3.95 -1.77
C ASP A 161 -31.19 3.33 -2.67
N HIS A 162 -31.59 2.49 -3.63
CA HIS A 162 -30.75 1.89 -4.67
C HIS A 162 -30.18 2.91 -5.68
N LYS A 163 -29.82 4.11 -5.23
CA LYS A 163 -29.13 5.10 -6.06
C LYS A 163 -27.65 4.88 -5.90
N PHE A 164 -27.11 3.90 -6.62
CA PHE A 164 -25.75 4.11 -7.12
C PHE A 164 -25.80 5.42 -7.91
N PRO A 165 -24.93 6.41 -7.65
CA PRO A 165 -25.00 7.62 -8.42
C PRO A 165 -24.62 7.26 -9.85
N GLN A 166 -25.61 7.41 -10.73
CA GLN A 166 -25.61 7.25 -12.18
C GLN A 166 -24.20 6.91 -12.70
N ILE A 167 -23.93 5.61 -12.92
CA ILE A 167 -22.89 5.25 -13.89
C ILE A 167 -23.32 5.95 -15.16
N ASP A 168 -22.44 6.80 -15.69
CA ASP A 168 -22.71 7.49 -16.95
C ASP A 168 -23.18 6.42 -17.95
N PRO A 169 -24.34 6.58 -18.62
CA PRO A 169 -24.88 5.55 -19.50
C PRO A 169 -23.89 5.09 -20.60
N ASN A 170 -22.84 5.86 -20.86
CA ASN A 170 -21.75 5.50 -21.77
C ASN A 170 -20.72 4.50 -21.20
N ALA A 171 -20.65 4.31 -19.87
CA ALA A 171 -19.87 3.27 -19.25
C ALA A 171 -20.77 2.05 -19.02
N GLY A 172 -20.52 0.96 -19.74
CA GLY A 172 -21.39 -0.21 -19.82
C GLY A 172 -21.81 -0.76 -18.45
N LEU A 173 -22.94 -0.30 -17.93
CA LEU A 173 -23.50 -0.68 -16.62
C LEU A 173 -23.63 -2.20 -16.47
N LEU A 174 -24.05 -2.88 -17.55
CA LEU A 174 -24.16 -4.34 -17.59
C LEU A 174 -22.79 -5.03 -17.48
N PHE A 175 -21.78 -4.48 -18.15
CA PHE A 175 -20.40 -4.97 -18.03
C PHE A 175 -19.91 -4.79 -16.59
N TYR A 176 -20.11 -3.60 -16.01
CA TYR A 176 -19.71 -3.29 -14.64
C TYR A 176 -20.39 -4.22 -13.62
N GLN A 177 -21.71 -4.45 -13.75
CA GLN A 177 -22.44 -5.39 -12.91
C GLN A 177 -21.93 -6.83 -13.06
N GLY A 178 -21.61 -7.25 -14.29
CA GLY A 178 -21.08 -8.58 -14.57
C GLY A 178 -19.74 -8.86 -13.91
N ILE A 179 -18.89 -7.83 -13.72
CA ILE A 179 -17.55 -7.98 -13.13
C ILE A 179 -17.50 -7.69 -11.62
N ILE A 180 -18.63 -7.38 -10.96
CA ILE A 180 -18.69 -7.16 -9.49
C ILE A 180 -18.08 -8.33 -8.70
N PRO A 181 -18.41 -9.60 -8.99
CA PRO A 181 -17.83 -10.73 -8.26
C PRO A 181 -16.30 -10.78 -8.37
N ASP A 182 -15.77 -10.55 -9.57
CA ASP A 182 -14.32 -10.57 -9.82
C ASP A 182 -13.59 -9.41 -9.15
N MET A 183 -14.19 -8.21 -9.15
CA MET A 183 -13.69 -7.06 -8.40
C MET A 183 -13.62 -7.37 -6.90
N TYR A 184 -14.63 -8.04 -6.34
CA TYR A 184 -14.62 -8.45 -4.93
C TYR A 184 -13.44 -9.38 -4.62
N PHE A 185 -13.15 -10.36 -5.49
CA PHE A 185 -11.99 -11.24 -5.31
C PHE A 185 -10.66 -10.50 -5.41
N ASP A 186 -10.55 -9.51 -6.29
CA ASP A 186 -9.36 -8.67 -6.38
C ASP A 186 -9.15 -7.82 -5.14
N LEU A 187 -10.21 -7.32 -4.50
CA LEU A 187 -10.14 -6.59 -3.23
C LEU A 187 -9.71 -7.46 -2.04
N LEU A 188 -9.64 -8.78 -2.18
CA LEU A 188 -9.13 -9.69 -1.14
C LEU A 188 -7.64 -10.00 -1.30
N LYS A 189 -7.02 -9.62 -2.43
CA LYS A 189 -5.62 -9.96 -2.72
C LYS A 189 -4.68 -9.10 -1.90
N LEU A 190 -3.70 -9.73 -1.26
CA LEU A 190 -2.77 -9.07 -0.33
C LEU A 190 -2.02 -7.90 -0.95
N GLU A 191 -1.56 -8.04 -2.20
CA GLU A 191 -0.83 -6.98 -2.90
C GLU A 191 -1.75 -5.87 -3.46
N ASN A 192 -3.07 -6.07 -3.41
CA ASN A 192 -4.06 -5.20 -4.01
C ASN A 192 -4.85 -4.42 -2.94
N GLN A 193 -4.14 -3.84 -1.98
CA GLN A 193 -4.72 -3.24 -0.77
C GLN A 193 -4.36 -1.77 -0.60
N LEU A 194 -5.27 -1.05 0.03
CA LEU A 194 -5.00 0.21 0.71
C LEU A 194 -5.01 -0.01 2.22
N PRO A 195 -4.25 0.78 2.99
CA PRO A 195 -4.37 0.82 4.44
C PRO A 195 -5.82 1.10 4.87
N PHE A 196 -6.36 0.26 5.74
CA PHE A 196 -7.76 0.32 6.15
C PHE A 196 -8.18 1.69 6.73
N PHE A 197 -7.26 2.36 7.44
CA PHE A 197 -7.53 3.69 8.02
C PHE A 197 -7.92 4.73 6.96
N ILE A 198 -7.44 4.59 5.71
CA ILE A 198 -7.81 5.49 4.61
C ILE A 198 -9.30 5.33 4.31
N LEU A 199 -9.77 4.09 4.19
CA LEU A 199 -11.18 3.79 3.95
C LEU A 199 -12.06 4.28 5.10
N GLN A 200 -11.60 4.07 6.34
CA GLN A 200 -12.28 4.57 7.53
C GLN A 200 -12.41 6.10 7.51
N ARG A 201 -11.30 6.83 7.30
CA ARG A 201 -11.31 8.29 7.26
C ARG A 201 -12.17 8.82 6.13
N LEU A 202 -12.10 8.23 4.94
CA LEU A 202 -12.97 8.60 3.82
C LEU A 202 -14.45 8.39 4.16
N PHE A 203 -14.81 7.26 4.77
CA PHE A 203 -16.18 7.00 5.19
C PHE A 203 -16.66 7.99 6.27
N GLU A 204 -15.81 8.34 7.23
CA GLU A 204 -16.12 9.31 8.29
C GLU A 204 -16.35 10.74 7.76
N LEU A 205 -15.80 11.09 6.59
CA LEU A 205 -16.06 12.36 5.93
C LEU A 205 -17.48 12.45 5.35
N MET A 206 -18.14 11.32 5.08
CA MET A 206 -19.49 11.33 4.52
C MET A 206 -20.49 11.93 5.51
N PRO A 207 -21.48 12.71 5.04
CA PRO A 207 -22.54 13.20 5.90
C PRO A 207 -23.28 12.03 6.54
N LYS A 208 -23.34 12.01 7.88
CA LYS A 208 -24.18 11.05 8.60
C LYS A 208 -25.64 11.43 8.37
N GLU A 209 -26.45 10.50 7.88
CA GLU A 209 -27.90 10.70 7.88
C GLU A 209 -28.35 10.93 9.32
N ASN A 210 -28.85 12.13 9.62
CA ASN A 210 -29.60 12.39 10.85
C ASN A 210 -30.95 11.68 10.75
N ASN A 211 -30.97 10.36 10.93
CA ASN A 211 -32.21 9.61 11.01
C ASN A 211 -32.23 8.79 12.31
N PRO A 212 -32.75 9.35 13.42
CA PRO A 212 -33.14 8.54 14.56
C PRO A 212 -34.41 7.78 14.19
N LYS A 213 -34.33 6.78 13.31
CA LYS A 213 -35.36 5.77 13.21
C LYS A 213 -35.19 4.90 14.45
N SER A 214 -35.94 5.24 15.48
CA SER A 214 -36.05 4.50 16.74
C SER A 214 -36.14 3.00 16.45
N LEU A 215 -35.17 2.25 16.98
CA LEU A 215 -35.16 0.77 17.03
C LEU A 215 -36.19 0.23 18.04
N ILE A 216 -37.33 0.90 18.22
CA ILE A 216 -38.37 0.46 19.15
C ILE A 216 -39.63 0.20 18.33
N PRO A 217 -40.02 -1.07 18.13
CA PRO A 217 -41.36 -1.40 17.70
C PRO A 217 -42.34 -0.83 18.72
N ARG A 218 -43.28 0.00 18.28
CA ARG A 218 -44.43 0.35 19.11
C ARG A 218 -45.36 -0.87 19.10
N GLU A 219 -45.54 -1.47 20.26
CA GLU A 219 -46.61 -2.44 20.56
C GLU A 219 -47.99 -1.80 20.41
#